data_AF-A0AA36DN21-F1
#
_entry.id   AF-A0AA36DN21-F1
#
_cell.length_a   1.000
_cell.length_b   1.000
_cell.length_c   1.000
_cell.angle_alpha   90.00
_cell.angle_beta   90.00
_cell.angle_gamma   90.00
#
_symmetry.space_group_name_H-M   'P 1'
#
loop_
_entity.id
_entity.type
_entity.pdbx_description
1 polymer ?
#
loop_
_entity_poly.entity_id
_entity_poly.type
_entity_poly.pdbx_seq_one_letter_code
_entity_poly.pdbx_strand_id
1 'polypeptide(L)'
;MFPKYEEFIEKLVKPLGLMMDEVPLNAHHLSKFELIKKTWKMFQRVRQIGASNMVDFYELLTAPIAKILDRWFESDVLKATLGTDGVLGFAASPYDVGTGYVLLHHVIGGVDGHSGAWAYVMGGMGAVSSAIAKSAQSHGAEIFVDQEVSEVLVDDGAARGVRLVNGKEVHAEVVLSNATPKVTFEHLVAEADLPMEFRRAVKSIDYTSPATKINGKNGEILLPRYVTFPKL
;
A
#
# COMPACT_ATOMS: atom_id res chain seq x y z
N MET A 1 -15.09 -17.32 -22.25
CA MET A 1 -15.16 -17.28 -20.78
C MET A 1 -14.23 -16.21 -20.25
N PHE A 2 -12.94 -16.27 -20.59
CA PHE A 2 -11.92 -15.32 -20.12
C PHE A 2 -12.18 -13.83 -20.46
N PRO A 3 -12.53 -13.42 -21.70
CA PRO A 3 -12.83 -12.00 -21.95
C PRO A 3 -14.04 -11.45 -21.18
N LYS A 4 -15.01 -12.32 -20.85
CA LYS A 4 -16.17 -11.94 -20.02
C LYS A 4 -15.78 -11.76 -18.56
N TYR A 5 -14.80 -12.54 -18.08
CA TYR A 5 -14.22 -12.38 -16.75
C TYR A 5 -13.44 -11.07 -16.66
N GLU A 6 -12.63 -10.74 -17.66
CA GLU A 6 -11.90 -9.46 -17.71
C GLU A 6 -12.87 -8.26 -17.71
N GLU A 7 -13.92 -8.31 -18.55
CA GLU A 7 -14.95 -7.28 -18.58
C GLU A 7 -15.70 -7.17 -17.23
N PHE A 8 -15.92 -8.30 -16.55
CA PHE A 8 -16.50 -8.34 -15.21
C PHE A 8 -15.61 -7.64 -14.19
N ILE A 9 -14.32 -7.96 -14.16
CA ILE A 9 -13.36 -7.33 -13.25
C ILE A 9 -13.23 -5.83 -13.55
N GLU A 10 -13.09 -5.43 -14.81
CA GLU A 10 -12.95 -4.01 -15.20
C GLU A 10 -14.14 -3.17 -14.74
N LYS A 11 -15.36 -3.69 -14.86
CA LYS A 11 -16.59 -3.03 -14.39
C LYS A 11 -16.58 -2.75 -12.88
N LEU A 12 -16.00 -3.66 -12.09
CA LEU A 12 -15.92 -3.51 -10.63
C LEU A 12 -14.79 -2.56 -10.20
N VAL A 13 -13.69 -2.54 -10.97
CA VAL A 13 -12.45 -1.84 -10.66
C VAL A 13 -12.49 -0.37 -11.03
N LYS A 14 -13.03 -0.04 -12.21
CA LYS A 14 -12.97 1.32 -12.76
C LYS A 14 -13.51 2.40 -11.81
N PRO A 15 -14.63 2.20 -11.10
CA PRO A 15 -15.12 3.19 -10.14
C PRO A 15 -14.20 3.38 -8.92
N LEU A 16 -13.49 2.31 -8.51
CA LEU A 16 -12.52 2.38 -7.41
C LEU A 16 -11.25 3.11 -7.79
N GLY A 17 -10.75 2.93 -9.02
CA GLY A 17 -9.59 3.67 -9.51
C GLY A 17 -9.78 5.19 -9.38
N LEU A 18 -10.99 5.69 -9.68
CA LEU A 18 -11.32 7.10 -9.51
C LEU A 18 -11.21 7.56 -8.04
N MET A 19 -11.48 6.68 -7.07
CA MET A 19 -11.44 7.00 -5.64
C MET A 19 -10.03 7.06 -5.06
N MET A 20 -9.05 6.37 -5.66
CA MET A 20 -7.70 6.29 -5.12
C MET A 20 -6.97 7.64 -5.09
N ASP A 21 -7.30 8.55 -6.00
CA ASP A 21 -6.70 9.89 -6.07
C ASP A 21 -7.36 10.91 -5.13
N GLU A 22 -8.38 10.52 -4.35
CA GLU A 22 -9.03 11.43 -3.41
C GLU A 22 -8.43 11.34 -2.02
N VAL A 23 -8.31 12.50 -1.37
CA VAL A 23 -7.97 12.57 0.04
C VAL A 23 -9.07 11.88 0.86
N PRO A 24 -8.75 10.88 1.70
CA PRO A 24 -9.72 10.18 2.52
C PRO A 24 -10.48 11.13 3.44
N LEU A 25 -11.71 10.75 3.79
CA LEU A 25 -12.57 11.54 4.69
C LEU A 25 -11.96 11.58 6.09
N ASN A 26 -11.53 12.76 6.53
CA ASN A 26 -11.18 13.00 7.93
C ASN A 26 -12.36 13.65 8.66
N ALA A 27 -13.20 12.84 9.29
CA ALA A 27 -14.43 13.31 9.95
C ALA A 27 -14.16 14.26 11.14
N HIS A 28 -12.96 14.24 11.72
CA HIS A 28 -12.63 15.02 12.92
C HIS A 28 -12.31 16.49 12.63
N HIS A 29 -12.02 16.85 11.37
CA HIS A 29 -11.56 18.18 10.99
C HIS A 29 -12.38 18.83 9.86
N LEU A 30 -13.47 18.20 9.41
CA LEU A 30 -14.31 18.73 8.32
C LEU A 30 -15.56 19.41 8.86
N SER A 31 -15.92 20.54 8.24
CA SER A 31 -17.24 21.15 8.46
C SER A 31 -18.36 20.23 7.97
N LYS A 32 -19.57 20.35 8.54
CA LYS A 32 -20.73 19.54 8.13
C LYS A 32 -21.01 19.65 6.62
N PHE A 33 -20.81 20.83 6.04
CA PHE A 33 -21.00 21.07 4.60
C PHE A 33 -19.95 20.35 3.75
N GLU A 34 -18.68 20.44 4.13
CA GLU A 34 -17.57 19.71 3.49
C GLU A 34 -17.81 18.19 3.54
N LEU A 35 -18.26 17.68 4.69
CA LEU A 35 -18.58 16.27 4.88
C LEU A 35 -19.72 15.82 3.94
N ILE A 36 -20.82 16.57 3.87
CA ILE A 36 -21.94 16.29 2.96
C ILE A 36 -21.47 16.31 1.50
N LYS A 37 -20.68 17.30 1.11
CA LYS A 37 -20.16 17.41 -0.26
C LYS A 37 -19.26 16.24 -0.64
N LYS A 38 -18.32 15.85 0.23
CA LYS A 38 -17.40 14.73 -0.02
C LYS A 38 -18.12 13.39 0.00
N THR A 39 -19.03 13.16 0.95
CA THR A 39 -19.85 11.95 0.99
C THR A 39 -20.75 11.82 -0.24
N TRP A 40 -21.34 12.93 -0.72
CA TRP A 40 -22.10 12.95 -1.96
C TRP A 40 -21.25 12.59 -3.18
N LYS A 41 -20.03 13.15 -3.29
CA LYS A 41 -19.08 12.81 -4.37
C LYS A 41 -18.70 11.33 -4.33
N MET A 42 -18.45 10.78 -3.15
CA MET A 42 -18.17 9.35 -2.96
C MET A 42 -19.37 8.49 -3.37
N PHE A 43 -20.58 8.86 -2.93
CA PHE A 43 -21.82 8.21 -3.34
C PHE A 43 -22.00 8.22 -4.86
N GLN A 44 -21.76 9.35 -5.52
CA GLN A 44 -21.85 9.46 -6.99
C GLN A 44 -20.90 8.50 -7.72
N ARG A 45 -19.71 8.22 -7.15
CA ARG A 45 -18.73 7.29 -7.72
C ARG A 45 -19.11 5.84 -7.49
N VAL A 46 -19.50 5.49 -6.25
CA VAL A 46 -20.00 4.15 -5.92
C VAL A 46 -21.24 3.81 -6.76
N ARG A 47 -22.11 4.80 -7.03
CA ARG A 47 -23.28 4.62 -7.89
C ARG A 47 -22.91 4.19 -9.32
N GLN A 48 -21.70 4.49 -9.81
CA GLN A 48 -21.24 4.07 -11.14
C GLN A 48 -20.97 2.57 -11.23
N ILE A 49 -20.75 1.88 -10.10
CA ILE A 49 -20.69 0.41 -10.05
C ILE A 49 -22.03 -0.17 -10.56
N GLY A 50 -23.14 0.52 -10.30
CA GLY A 50 -24.48 0.11 -10.71
C GLY A 50 -25.08 -0.93 -9.76
N ALA A 51 -26.38 -0.81 -9.49
CA ALA A 51 -27.07 -1.68 -8.51
C ALA A 51 -26.96 -3.18 -8.86
N SER A 52 -26.90 -3.52 -10.15
CA SER A 52 -26.75 -4.89 -10.63
C SER A 52 -25.38 -5.51 -10.28
N ASN A 53 -24.32 -4.71 -10.15
CA ASN A 53 -22.97 -5.20 -9.89
C ASN A 53 -22.57 -5.05 -8.42
N MET A 54 -23.41 -4.42 -7.57
CA MET A 54 -23.11 -4.22 -6.15
C MET A 54 -22.97 -5.53 -5.37
N VAL A 55 -23.74 -6.56 -5.75
CA VAL A 55 -23.65 -7.89 -5.12
C VAL A 55 -22.30 -8.53 -5.45
N ASP A 56 -21.92 -8.53 -6.73
CA ASP A 56 -20.63 -9.05 -7.17
C ASP A 56 -19.45 -8.26 -6.59
N PHE A 57 -19.59 -6.94 -6.48
CA PHE A 57 -18.61 -6.08 -5.84
C PHE A 57 -18.41 -6.45 -4.36
N TYR A 58 -19.51 -6.57 -3.62
CA TYR A 58 -19.47 -6.97 -2.21
C TYR A 58 -18.90 -8.39 -2.04
N GLU A 59 -19.28 -9.32 -2.92
CA GLU A 59 -18.74 -10.68 -2.93
C GLU A 59 -17.24 -10.64 -3.19
N LEU A 60 -16.76 -9.92 -4.21
CA LEU A 60 -15.34 -9.79 -4.51
C LEU A 60 -14.54 -9.19 -3.34
N LEU A 61 -15.11 -8.21 -2.63
CA LEU A 61 -14.46 -7.59 -1.47
C LEU A 61 -14.30 -8.54 -0.27
N THR A 62 -15.25 -9.46 -0.08
CA THR A 62 -15.37 -10.21 1.18
C THR A 62 -15.10 -11.71 1.02
N ALA A 63 -15.22 -12.25 -0.18
CA ALA A 63 -15.02 -13.66 -0.45
C ALA A 63 -13.54 -14.01 -0.64
N PRO A 64 -13.21 -15.30 -0.47
CA PRO A 64 -11.96 -15.85 -0.98
C PRO A 64 -11.85 -15.75 -2.50
N ILE A 65 -10.65 -15.52 -3.01
CA ILE A 65 -10.39 -15.48 -4.45
C ILE A 65 -10.71 -16.81 -5.13
N ALA A 66 -10.46 -17.95 -4.46
CA ALA A 66 -10.78 -19.27 -4.99
C ALA A 66 -12.27 -19.40 -5.35
N LYS A 67 -13.16 -18.90 -4.49
CA LYS A 67 -14.62 -18.91 -4.73
C LYS A 67 -14.98 -18.11 -5.99
N ILE A 68 -14.36 -16.96 -6.20
CA ILE A 68 -14.59 -16.14 -7.39
C ILE A 68 -14.13 -16.91 -8.63
N LEU A 69 -12.93 -17.49 -8.61
CA LEU A 69 -12.36 -18.17 -9.77
C LEU A 69 -13.08 -19.48 -10.13
N ASP A 70 -13.54 -20.25 -9.14
CA ASP A 70 -14.30 -21.49 -9.36
C ASP A 70 -15.63 -21.25 -10.10
N ARG A 71 -16.22 -20.05 -9.96
CA ARG A 71 -17.42 -19.65 -10.71
C ARG A 71 -17.15 -19.44 -12.20
N TRP A 72 -15.92 -19.07 -12.54
CA TRP A 72 -15.54 -18.65 -13.89
C TRP A 72 -14.74 -19.69 -14.66
N PHE A 73 -14.03 -20.59 -13.99
CA PHE A 73 -13.06 -21.46 -14.63
C PHE A 73 -13.06 -22.87 -14.03
N GLU A 74 -12.99 -23.87 -14.89
CA GLU A 74 -12.84 -25.28 -14.49
C GLU A 74 -11.36 -25.69 -14.35
N SER A 75 -10.45 -25.03 -15.08
CA SER A 75 -9.03 -25.38 -15.13
C SER A 75 -8.28 -24.91 -13.88
N ASP A 76 -7.78 -25.86 -13.09
CA ASP A 76 -6.95 -25.57 -11.92
C ASP A 76 -5.67 -24.79 -12.26
N VAL A 77 -5.08 -25.03 -13.43
CA VAL A 77 -3.88 -24.29 -13.90
C VAL A 77 -4.20 -22.81 -14.10
N LEU A 78 -5.36 -22.52 -14.72
CA LEU A 78 -5.79 -21.14 -14.94
C LEU A 78 -6.17 -20.47 -13.61
N LYS A 79 -6.90 -21.17 -12.74
CA LYS A 79 -7.25 -20.67 -11.41
C LYS A 79 -6.00 -20.39 -10.56
N ALA A 80 -5.00 -21.26 -10.60
CA ALA A 80 -3.74 -21.04 -9.88
C ALA A 80 -2.98 -19.81 -10.40
N THR A 81 -2.99 -19.59 -11.72
CA THR A 81 -2.34 -18.43 -12.35
C THR A 81 -3.04 -17.14 -11.93
N LEU A 82 -4.37 -17.06 -12.08
CA LEU A 82 -5.14 -15.86 -11.73
C LEU A 82 -5.27 -15.63 -10.22
N GLY A 83 -5.27 -16.71 -9.43
CA GLY A 83 -5.36 -16.64 -7.97
C GLY A 83 -4.12 -16.02 -7.33
N THR A 84 -3.00 -16.00 -8.04
CA THR A 84 -1.76 -15.35 -7.57
C THR A 84 -2.00 -13.89 -7.23
N ASP A 85 -2.75 -13.16 -8.05
CA ASP A 85 -3.08 -11.74 -7.81
C ASP A 85 -3.95 -11.53 -6.56
N GLY A 86 -4.66 -12.58 -6.10
CA GLY A 86 -5.45 -12.56 -4.87
C GLY A 86 -4.64 -12.83 -3.60
N VAL A 87 -3.36 -13.20 -3.70
CA VAL A 87 -2.51 -13.51 -2.54
C VAL A 87 -1.14 -12.82 -2.58
N LEU A 88 -0.80 -12.16 -3.69
CA LEU A 88 0.49 -11.50 -3.86
C LEU A 88 0.69 -10.44 -2.76
N GLY A 89 1.79 -10.57 -2.00
CA GLY A 89 2.13 -9.67 -0.91
C GLY A 89 1.25 -9.79 0.35
N PHE A 90 0.33 -10.76 0.40
CA PHE A 90 -0.59 -10.96 1.52
C PHE A 90 -0.35 -12.32 2.19
N ALA A 91 -0.33 -12.32 3.53
CA ALA A 91 -0.06 -13.49 4.35
C ALA A 91 -1.26 -14.45 4.48
N ALA A 92 -1.86 -14.85 3.35
CA ALA A 92 -3.09 -15.64 3.35
C ALA A 92 -3.13 -16.70 2.23
N SER A 93 -3.95 -17.72 2.46
CA SER A 93 -4.30 -18.73 1.48
C SER A 93 -5.31 -18.18 0.47
N PRO A 94 -5.32 -18.64 -0.81
CA PRO A 94 -6.37 -18.29 -1.79
C PRO A 94 -7.81 -18.62 -1.35
N TYR A 95 -7.95 -19.43 -0.29
CA TYR A 95 -9.22 -19.84 0.31
C TYR A 95 -9.62 -18.99 1.53
N ASP A 96 -8.76 -18.07 1.98
CA ASP A 96 -9.05 -17.17 3.07
C ASP A 96 -9.87 -15.95 2.61
N VAL A 97 -10.74 -15.47 3.48
CA VAL A 97 -11.56 -14.27 3.23
C VAL A 97 -10.68 -13.03 3.01
N GLY A 98 -11.14 -12.12 2.14
CA GLY A 98 -10.42 -10.89 1.82
C GLY A 98 -9.38 -11.02 0.70
N THR A 99 -9.02 -12.24 0.27
CA THR A 99 -8.15 -12.44 -0.90
C THR A 99 -8.78 -11.97 -2.21
N GLY A 100 -10.11 -11.95 -2.32
CA GLY A 100 -10.80 -11.29 -3.44
C GLY A 100 -10.56 -9.77 -3.50
N TYR A 101 -10.47 -9.09 -2.35
CA TYR A 101 -10.08 -7.68 -2.30
C TYR A 101 -8.63 -7.47 -2.75
N VAL A 102 -7.73 -8.40 -2.41
CA VAL A 102 -6.32 -8.30 -2.84
C VAL A 102 -6.22 -8.37 -4.37
N LEU A 103 -7.00 -9.24 -5.03
CA LEU A 103 -7.10 -9.24 -6.49
C LEU A 103 -7.54 -7.85 -6.96
N LEU A 104 -8.67 -7.36 -6.43
CA LEU A 104 -9.24 -6.06 -6.79
C LEU A 104 -8.20 -4.94 -6.67
N HIS A 105 -7.43 -4.90 -5.59
CA HIS A 105 -6.37 -3.93 -5.38
C HIS A 105 -5.28 -3.99 -6.47
N HIS A 106 -4.86 -5.18 -6.88
CA HIS A 106 -3.83 -5.35 -7.89
C HIS A 106 -4.29 -4.94 -9.30
N VAL A 107 -5.56 -5.13 -9.62
CA VAL A 107 -6.09 -4.80 -10.96
C VAL A 107 -6.55 -3.35 -11.10
N ILE A 108 -6.62 -2.56 -10.01
CA ILE A 108 -6.89 -1.11 -10.04
C ILE A 108 -5.77 -0.33 -10.74
N GLY A 109 -4.53 -0.78 -10.60
CA GLY A 109 -3.38 -0.16 -11.25
C GLY A 109 -3.39 -0.36 -12.77
N GLY A 110 -2.49 0.35 -13.47
CA GLY A 110 -2.32 0.17 -14.91
C GLY A 110 -1.07 0.86 -15.43
N VAL A 111 -0.67 0.50 -16.64
CA VAL A 111 0.51 1.06 -17.32
C VAL A 111 0.16 1.39 -18.76
N ASP A 112 0.60 2.55 -19.27
CA ASP A 112 0.39 3.00 -20.65
C ASP A 112 -1.08 2.91 -21.12
N GLY A 113 -2.01 3.27 -20.24
CA GLY A 113 -3.45 3.22 -20.53
C GLY A 113 -4.10 1.84 -20.46
N HIS A 114 -3.34 0.79 -20.12
CA HIS A 114 -3.85 -0.57 -19.94
C HIS A 114 -4.13 -0.83 -18.46
N SER A 115 -5.40 -1.00 -18.11
CA SER A 115 -5.84 -1.34 -16.74
C SER A 115 -5.41 -2.76 -16.38
N GLY A 116 -5.02 -2.98 -15.13
CA GLY A 116 -4.52 -4.25 -14.60
C GLY A 116 -3.17 -4.70 -15.15
N ALA A 117 -2.56 -3.92 -16.05
CA ALA A 117 -1.29 -4.29 -16.66
C ALA A 117 -0.11 -4.03 -15.73
N TRP A 118 0.87 -4.94 -15.80
CA TRP A 118 2.15 -4.84 -15.10
C TRP A 118 3.27 -4.58 -16.10
N ALA A 119 4.25 -3.77 -15.69
CA ALA A 119 5.43 -3.52 -16.49
C ALA A 119 6.69 -3.58 -15.63
N TYR A 120 7.79 -3.94 -16.28
CA TYR A 120 9.10 -3.84 -15.70
C TYR A 120 9.67 -2.45 -15.97
N VAL A 121 10.16 -1.80 -14.91
CA VAL A 121 10.86 -0.54 -15.06
C VAL A 121 12.19 -0.80 -15.77
N MET A 122 12.40 -0.12 -16.89
CA MET A 122 13.69 -0.09 -17.58
C MET A 122 14.78 0.45 -16.64
N GLY A 123 15.86 -0.32 -16.43
CA GLY A 123 16.89 0.00 -15.44
C GLY A 123 16.55 -0.43 -14.00
N GLY A 124 15.40 -1.06 -13.78
CA GLY A 124 14.95 -1.59 -12.49
C GLY A 124 14.46 -0.51 -11.51
N MET A 125 13.99 -0.95 -10.33
CA MET A 125 13.41 -0.05 -9.31
C MET A 125 14.39 1.02 -8.81
N GLY A 126 15.70 0.77 -8.87
CA GLY A 126 16.73 1.77 -8.54
C GLY A 126 16.65 3.01 -9.43
N ALA A 127 16.28 2.86 -10.70
CA ALA A 127 16.10 3.97 -11.63
C ALA A 127 14.94 4.88 -11.20
N VAL A 128 13.83 4.31 -10.70
CA VAL A 128 12.70 5.08 -10.16
C VAL A 128 13.13 5.93 -8.96
N SER A 129 13.76 5.30 -7.96
CA SER A 129 14.23 6.02 -6.76
C SER A 129 15.23 7.13 -7.12
N SER A 130 16.11 6.88 -8.08
CA SER A 130 17.07 7.87 -8.57
C SER A 130 16.40 9.02 -9.32
N ALA A 131 15.35 8.75 -10.11
CA ALA A 131 14.58 9.79 -10.79
C ALA A 131 13.84 10.70 -9.79
N ILE A 132 13.21 10.11 -8.76
CA ILE A 132 12.56 10.85 -7.68
C ILE A 132 13.58 11.74 -6.95
N ALA A 133 14.73 11.18 -6.56
CA ALA A 133 15.79 11.91 -5.87
C ALA A 133 16.29 13.11 -6.69
N LYS A 134 16.57 12.91 -7.99
CA LYS A 134 17.00 13.99 -8.91
C LYS A 134 15.95 15.08 -9.04
N SER A 135 14.67 14.71 -9.14
CA SER A 135 13.57 15.67 -9.22
C SER A 135 13.43 16.49 -7.93
N ALA A 136 13.55 15.85 -6.76
CA ALA A 136 13.53 16.57 -5.49
C ALA A 136 14.71 17.55 -5.37
N GLN A 137 15.93 17.09 -5.71
CA GLN A 137 17.13 17.93 -5.71
C GLN A 137 17.03 19.11 -6.69
N SER A 138 16.42 18.92 -7.88
CA SER A 138 16.20 20.03 -8.82
C SER A 138 15.24 21.10 -8.28
N HIS A 139 14.45 20.76 -7.26
CA HIS A 139 13.57 21.69 -6.53
C HIS A 139 14.17 22.13 -5.18
N GLY A 140 15.47 21.91 -4.96
CA GLY A 140 16.20 22.39 -3.79
C GLY A 140 16.19 21.45 -2.58
N ALA A 141 15.69 20.22 -2.70
CA ALA A 141 15.78 19.26 -1.61
C ALA A 141 17.23 18.79 -1.39
N GLU A 142 17.66 18.76 -0.13
CA GLU A 142 18.93 18.16 0.28
C GLU A 142 18.69 16.70 0.70
N ILE A 143 19.54 15.79 0.25
CA ILE A 143 19.44 14.36 0.55
C ILE A 143 20.68 13.93 1.32
N PHE A 144 20.47 13.45 2.54
CA PHE A 144 21.51 12.94 3.40
C PHE A 144 21.34 11.43 3.54
N VAL A 145 22.40 10.68 3.20
CA VAL A 145 22.47 9.23 3.38
C VAL A 145 23.31 8.89 4.61
N ASP A 146 23.14 7.67 5.12
CA ASP A 146 23.86 7.19 6.31
C ASP A 146 23.66 8.10 7.54
N GLN A 147 22.51 8.79 7.61
CA GLN A 147 22.08 9.62 8.74
C GLN A 147 20.88 8.96 9.41
N GLU A 148 21.15 8.02 10.32
CA GLU A 148 20.09 7.35 11.06
C GLU A 148 19.43 8.32 12.06
N VAL A 149 18.10 8.44 11.95
CA VAL A 149 17.27 9.20 12.89
C VAL A 149 17.04 8.35 14.13
N SER A 150 17.38 8.87 15.30
CA SER A 150 17.13 8.21 16.59
C SER A 150 15.81 8.64 17.23
N GLU A 151 15.33 9.86 16.94
CA GLU A 151 14.16 10.42 17.62
C GLU A 151 13.48 11.50 16.78
N VAL A 152 12.14 11.58 16.86
CA VAL A 152 11.36 12.72 16.43
C VAL A 152 11.21 13.66 17.61
N LEU A 153 11.65 14.91 17.45
CA LEU A 153 11.54 15.93 18.47
C LEU A 153 10.08 16.42 18.54
N VAL A 154 9.44 16.31 19.70
CA VAL A 154 8.08 16.77 19.94
C VAL A 154 8.08 17.85 21.02
N ASP A 155 7.34 18.93 20.77
CA ASP A 155 7.14 20.02 21.71
C ASP A 155 5.68 20.50 21.63
N ASP A 156 5.04 20.62 22.79
CA ASP A 156 3.62 20.97 22.93
C ASP A 156 2.70 20.15 22.01
N GLY A 157 2.96 18.84 21.91
CA GLY A 157 2.19 17.90 21.08
C GLY A 157 2.42 18.02 19.57
N ALA A 158 3.42 18.80 19.12
CA ALA A 158 3.75 18.98 17.72
C ALA A 158 5.19 18.59 17.41
N ALA A 159 5.43 17.97 16.26
CA ALA A 159 6.78 17.69 15.79
C ALA A 159 7.55 18.98 15.52
N ARG A 160 8.84 19.00 15.88
CA ARG A 160 9.77 20.14 15.72
C ARG A 160 11.06 19.80 14.97
N GLY A 161 11.17 18.56 14.52
CA GLY A 161 12.35 18.07 13.82
C GLY A 161 12.70 16.65 14.22
N VAL A 162 13.95 16.29 13.98
CA VAL A 162 14.51 14.97 14.29
C VAL A 162 15.88 15.09 14.92
N ARG A 163 16.22 14.13 15.77
CA ARG A 163 17.58 13.92 16.29
C ARG A 163 18.19 12.71 15.59
N LEU A 164 19.44 12.85 15.16
CA LEU A 164 20.23 11.76 14.59
C LEU A 164 20.96 10.99 15.68
N VAL A 165 21.37 9.75 15.39
CA VAL A 165 22.14 8.90 16.32
C VAL A 165 23.43 9.56 16.80
N ASN A 166 24.04 10.44 16.00
CA ASN A 166 25.23 11.21 16.38
C ASN A 166 24.94 12.41 17.31
N GLY A 167 23.69 12.60 17.73
CA GLY A 167 23.23 13.68 18.59
C GLY A 167 22.90 14.99 17.87
N LYS A 168 23.16 15.10 16.56
CA LYS A 168 22.80 16.30 15.78
C LYS A 168 21.28 16.40 15.64
N GLU A 169 20.75 17.60 15.84
CA GLU A 169 19.34 17.92 15.62
C GLU A 169 19.14 18.62 14.28
N VAL A 170 18.03 18.28 13.63
CA VAL A 170 17.56 18.91 12.39
C VAL A 170 16.15 19.41 12.63
N HIS A 171 15.99 20.72 12.77
CA HIS A 171 14.69 21.34 13.05
C HIS A 171 13.84 21.47 11.78
N ALA A 172 12.55 21.20 11.91
CA ALA A 172 11.57 21.33 10.84
C ALA A 172 10.17 21.60 11.42
N GLU A 173 9.35 22.33 10.67
CA GLU A 173 7.94 22.56 11.03
C GLU A 173 7.07 21.31 10.82
N VAL A 174 7.48 20.45 9.88
CA VAL A 174 6.77 19.23 9.50
C VAL A 174 7.76 18.09 9.37
N VAL A 175 7.42 16.94 9.95
CA VAL A 175 8.17 15.69 9.81
C VAL A 175 7.30 14.68 9.07
N LEU A 176 7.78 14.19 7.92
CA LEU A 176 7.14 13.13 7.16
C LEU A 176 7.94 11.83 7.34
N SER A 177 7.37 10.86 8.07
CA SER A 177 8.00 9.55 8.25
C SER A 177 7.56 8.57 7.17
N ASN A 178 8.51 8.06 6.40
CA ASN A 178 8.32 6.93 5.49
C ASN A 178 8.71 5.58 6.14
N ALA A 179 9.07 5.57 7.43
CA ALA A 179 9.29 4.34 8.16
C ALA A 179 7.96 3.65 8.46
N THR A 180 8.00 2.38 8.87
CA THR A 180 6.77 1.68 9.26
C THR A 180 6.11 2.37 10.47
N PRO A 181 4.79 2.23 10.66
CA PRO A 181 4.12 2.74 11.86
C PRO A 181 4.80 2.28 13.15
N LYS A 182 5.22 1.02 13.23
CA LYS A 182 5.98 0.49 14.36
C LYS A 182 7.28 1.25 14.61
N VAL A 183 8.13 1.41 13.60
CA VAL A 183 9.39 2.16 13.77
C VAL A 183 9.10 3.61 14.17
N THR A 184 8.18 4.28 13.48
CA THR A 184 7.86 5.68 13.75
C THR A 184 7.32 5.88 15.16
N PHE A 185 6.31 5.13 15.57
CA PHE A 185 5.54 5.41 16.79
C PHE A 185 5.96 4.57 17.99
N GLU A 186 6.73 3.50 17.82
CA GLU A 186 7.28 2.76 18.96
C GLU A 186 8.76 3.04 19.20
N HIS A 187 9.53 3.44 18.19
CA HIS A 187 10.99 3.64 18.33
C HIS A 187 11.41 5.10 18.20
N LEU A 188 10.84 5.87 17.26
CA LEU A 188 11.30 7.24 17.00
C LEU A 188 10.54 8.30 17.80
N VAL A 189 9.27 8.08 18.12
CA VAL A 189 8.47 9.01 18.95
C VAL A 189 8.45 8.51 20.40
N ALA A 190 8.66 9.41 21.36
CA ALA A 190 8.64 9.04 22.77
C ALA A 190 7.24 8.58 23.21
N GLU A 191 7.20 7.57 24.09
CA GLU A 191 5.93 6.99 24.56
C GLU A 191 5.01 8.03 25.21
N ALA A 192 5.59 9.00 25.92
CA ALA A 192 4.84 10.05 26.62
C ALA A 192 4.10 11.00 25.66
N ASP A 193 4.56 11.10 24.41
CA ASP A 193 4.00 12.00 23.40
C ASP A 193 2.86 11.36 22.60
N LEU A 194 2.51 10.10 22.90
CA LEU A 194 1.49 9.35 22.17
C LEU A 194 0.28 8.99 23.05
N PRO A 195 -0.95 9.17 22.54
CA PRO A 195 -2.13 8.66 23.23
C PRO A 195 -2.04 7.14 23.43
N MET A 196 -2.37 6.67 24.64
CA MET A 196 -2.26 5.25 25.01
C MET A 196 -3.00 4.32 24.05
N GLU A 197 -4.23 4.67 23.65
CA GLU A 197 -5.03 3.86 22.74
C GLU A 197 -4.44 3.80 21.32
N PHE A 198 -3.87 4.92 20.85
CA PHE A 198 -3.19 4.94 19.56
C PHE A 198 -1.97 4.01 19.56
N ARG A 199 -1.16 4.07 20.62
CA ARG A 199 0.00 3.19 20.76
C ARG A 199 -0.39 1.71 20.85
N ARG A 200 -1.48 1.39 21.55
CA ARG A 200 -2.03 0.01 21.58
C ARG A 200 -2.44 -0.45 20.18
N ALA A 201 -3.10 0.41 19.41
CA ALA A 201 -3.47 0.10 18.03
C ALA A 201 -2.23 -0.17 17.15
N VAL A 202 -1.19 0.68 17.24
CA VAL A 202 0.07 0.45 16.51
C VAL A 202 0.73 -0.87 16.91
N LYS A 203 0.80 -1.16 18.22
CA LYS A 203 1.38 -2.41 18.75
C LYS A 203 0.64 -3.66 18.29
N SER A 204 -0.63 -3.54 17.93
CA SER A 204 -1.46 -4.65 17.46
C SER A 204 -1.31 -4.95 15.96
N ILE A 205 -0.56 -4.14 15.21
CA ILE A 205 -0.32 -4.38 13.78
C ILE A 205 0.52 -5.66 13.62
N ASP A 206 -0.02 -6.62 12.88
CA ASP A 206 0.70 -7.82 12.50
C ASP A 206 1.59 -7.55 11.28
N TYR A 207 2.91 -7.72 11.47
CA TYR A 207 3.92 -7.57 10.43
C TYR A 207 4.39 -8.91 9.86
N THR A 208 3.71 -10.02 10.18
CA THR A 208 4.00 -11.34 9.63
C THR A 208 3.88 -11.31 8.11
N SER A 209 4.93 -11.77 7.41
CA SER A 209 4.95 -11.82 5.96
C SER A 209 5.47 -13.19 5.50
N PRO A 210 4.78 -13.86 4.55
CA PRO A 210 5.25 -15.12 3.98
C PRO A 210 6.24 -14.89 2.82
N ALA A 211 6.52 -13.63 2.47
CA ALA A 211 7.25 -13.31 1.25
C ALA A 211 8.76 -13.54 1.43
N THR A 212 9.32 -14.38 0.57
CA THR A 212 10.76 -14.55 0.44
C THR A 212 11.16 -14.29 -1.00
N LYS A 213 12.18 -13.46 -1.21
CA LYS A 213 12.75 -13.17 -2.53
C LYS A 213 14.07 -13.91 -2.68
N ILE A 214 14.15 -14.77 -3.69
CA ILE A 214 15.36 -15.52 -4.06
C ILE A 214 15.81 -15.02 -5.42
N ASN A 215 17.09 -14.63 -5.54
CA ASN A 215 17.68 -14.27 -6.83
C ASN A 215 18.58 -15.42 -7.29
N GLY A 216 18.47 -15.81 -8.56
CA GLY A 216 19.32 -16.82 -9.17
C GLY A 216 19.97 -16.30 -10.46
N LYS A 217 21.06 -16.94 -10.87
CA LYS A 217 21.69 -16.71 -12.17
C LYS A 217 22.09 -18.06 -12.76
N ASN A 218 21.70 -18.32 -14.00
CA ASN A 218 22.05 -19.53 -14.75
C ASN A 218 21.70 -20.85 -14.02
N GLY A 219 20.57 -20.91 -13.31
CA GLY A 219 20.14 -22.11 -12.58
C GLY A 219 20.80 -22.30 -11.21
N GLU A 220 21.72 -21.43 -10.83
CA GLU A 220 22.30 -21.41 -9.48
C GLU A 220 21.60 -20.35 -8.62
N ILE A 221 21.23 -20.75 -7.40
CA ILE A 221 20.78 -19.80 -6.38
C ILE A 221 21.99 -18.96 -5.98
N LEU A 222 21.93 -17.66 -6.28
CA LEU A 222 22.93 -16.74 -5.76
C LEU A 222 22.55 -16.49 -4.31
N LEU A 223 23.34 -17.02 -3.37
CA LEU A 223 23.21 -16.62 -1.98
C LEU A 223 23.31 -15.10 -1.92
N PRO A 224 22.36 -14.42 -1.27
CA PRO A 224 22.35 -12.97 -1.24
C PRO A 224 23.66 -12.46 -0.66
N ARG A 225 24.50 -11.82 -1.49
CA ARG A 225 25.53 -10.89 -1.00
C ARG A 225 24.87 -9.56 -0.62
N TYR A 226 23.76 -9.63 0.12
CA TYR A 226 23.19 -8.46 0.78
C TYR A 226 23.81 -8.46 2.18
N VAL A 227 24.59 -7.42 2.48
CA VAL A 227 24.85 -7.04 3.85
C VAL A 227 23.49 -6.63 4.40
N THR A 228 22.82 -7.52 5.13
CA THR A 228 21.66 -7.11 5.94
C THR A 228 22.18 -6.05 6.90
N PHE A 229 21.69 -4.82 6.78
CA PHE A 229 21.83 -3.81 7.84
C PHE A 229 21.36 -4.44 9.16
N PRO A 230 21.97 -4.06 10.30
CA PRO A 230 21.87 -4.83 11.53
C PRO A 230 20.42 -5.00 11.97
N LYS A 231 20.14 -6.14 12.60
CA LYS A 231 18.89 -6.39 13.31
C LYS A 231 18.67 -5.25 14.30
N LEU A 232 17.52 -4.58 14.19
CA LEU A 232 16.97 -3.73 15.24
C LEU A 232 16.93 -4.49 16.57
#